data_AF-A0A2P4PZY8-F1
#
_entry.id   AF-A0A2P4PZY8-F1
#
_cell.length_a   1.000
_cell.length_b   1.000
_cell.length_c   1.000
_cell.angle_alpha   90.00
_cell.angle_beta   90.00
_cell.angle_gamma   90.00
#
_symmetry.space_group_name_H-M   'P 1'
#
loop_
_entity.id
_entity.type
_entity.pdbx_description
1 polymer ?
#
loop_
_entity_poly.entity_id
_entity_poly.type
_entity_poly.pdbx_seq_one_letter_code
_entity_poly.pdbx_strand_id
1 'polypeptide(L)'
;MNSSNSSEDWYQTAIKKFKINEIPYKKFSGKPTRIGRGGFGLIYKTECDSIGTVAIKEITISIEDDEICIKNFINELKIHSRIEHERIIQFYGISRNIDEGLYYLVLEYANQGNLREFLIKKKRCDNCFGWEERVRLAIQIVEGLRHLHEILNVAHRDLHTKNILMNDGNIKISDFGLSKNLNSTMSSNNKFFGMIPFIDPQKLNHGKKYVLDKKSDIYSLGMVLWEISSCQTPFYGEDLACLSLKICQGLKEKSVKGTPMEYKHIYTSCWETKPNSRPLIEEVLSRLSSMSLNPVFEDDDKVSTIVINLFQYPDTSRNSTSEYSNNISSLTIPDDLTLSTNNVICKRCDSKFTDQNWCYDCEAQKFQEDFPNWTSENESLDELIQYSQLSATTNDTYFEWINFNRFNNIENMQSLYYEFYTAIWLDGSKELWDNKSQQWARTGPVKIILRRLKYLTINILKLYLELKNIIICCYGFTQDPTTKSYYIVLKYASGGTLQQYNNILKINFH
;
A
#
# COMPACT_ATOMS: atom_id res chain seq x y z
N MET A 1 -40.01 -11.61 -26.71
CA MET A 1 -40.08 -10.65 -25.60
C MET A 1 -38.69 -10.50 -25.04
N ASN A 2 -38.15 -9.29 -25.16
CA ASN A 2 -36.77 -8.93 -24.88
C ASN A 2 -36.44 -9.09 -23.39
N SER A 3 -35.39 -9.85 -23.08
CA SER A 3 -34.60 -9.67 -21.87
C SER A 3 -33.22 -9.16 -22.28
N SER A 4 -33.15 -7.89 -22.65
CA SER A 4 -31.89 -7.17 -22.88
C SER A 4 -31.92 -5.82 -22.16
N ASN A 5 -30.75 -5.44 -21.67
CA ASN A 5 -30.34 -4.13 -21.15
C ASN A 5 -30.57 -3.82 -19.65
N SER A 6 -29.60 -4.24 -18.83
CA SER A 6 -29.12 -3.37 -17.74
C SER A 6 -27.61 -3.46 -17.41
N SER A 7 -26.79 -4.25 -18.12
CA SER A 7 -25.33 -4.33 -17.88
C SER A 7 -24.43 -3.77 -19.01
N GLU A 8 -24.96 -3.55 -20.22
CA GLU A 8 -24.33 -2.69 -21.24
C GLU A 8 -24.85 -1.27 -20.98
N ASP A 9 -24.09 -0.30 -20.50
CA ASP A 9 -23.19 0.44 -21.39
C ASP A 9 -22.31 1.43 -20.60
N TRP A 10 -21.61 0.94 -19.56
CA TRP A 10 -20.72 1.80 -18.76
C TRP A 10 -19.61 2.42 -19.63
N TYR A 11 -19.18 1.71 -20.68
CA TYR A 11 -18.13 2.11 -21.59
C TYR A 11 -18.55 3.28 -22.49
N GLN A 12 -19.69 3.19 -23.21
CA GLN A 12 -20.15 4.35 -23.98
C GLN A 12 -20.67 5.47 -23.08
N THR A 13 -21.17 5.14 -21.88
CA THR A 13 -21.50 6.16 -20.88
C THR A 13 -20.25 6.94 -20.50
N ALA A 14 -19.12 6.28 -20.27
CA ALA A 14 -17.85 6.94 -19.99
C ALA A 14 -17.39 7.80 -21.19
N ILE A 15 -17.44 7.27 -22.42
CA ILE A 15 -17.13 8.01 -23.65
C ILE A 15 -17.95 9.30 -23.74
N LYS A 16 -19.27 9.21 -23.64
CA LYS A 16 -20.18 10.35 -23.77
C LYS A 16 -20.00 11.35 -22.62
N LYS A 17 -19.93 10.86 -21.38
CA LYS A 17 -19.88 11.70 -20.18
C LYS A 17 -18.57 12.46 -20.05
N PHE A 18 -17.45 11.82 -20.37
CA PHE A 18 -16.11 12.40 -20.23
C PHE A 18 -15.52 12.88 -21.56
N LYS A 19 -16.27 12.80 -22.66
CA LYS A 19 -15.85 13.18 -24.02
C LYS A 19 -14.54 12.49 -24.44
N ILE A 20 -14.42 11.20 -24.11
CA ILE A 20 -13.22 10.42 -24.38
C ILE A 20 -13.24 9.91 -25.83
N ASN A 21 -12.09 9.92 -26.48
CA ASN A 21 -11.93 9.37 -27.82
C ASN A 21 -11.91 7.83 -27.78
N GLU A 22 -12.75 7.16 -28.59
CA GLU A 22 -12.67 5.71 -28.82
C GLU A 22 -11.81 5.46 -30.07
N ILE A 23 -10.70 4.76 -29.90
CA ILE A 23 -9.82 4.34 -30.98
C ILE A 23 -10.21 2.91 -31.34
N PRO A 24 -10.74 2.64 -32.55
CA PRO A 24 -11.11 1.28 -32.94
C PRO A 24 -9.89 0.37 -32.91
N TYR A 25 -10.01 -0.80 -32.28
CA TYR A 25 -8.90 -1.76 -32.13
C TYR A 25 -8.25 -2.16 -33.47
N LYS A 26 -9.04 -2.20 -34.54
CA LYS A 26 -8.57 -2.44 -35.92
C LYS A 26 -7.57 -1.39 -36.46
N LYS A 27 -7.45 -0.22 -35.81
CA LYS A 27 -6.45 0.81 -36.16
C LYS A 27 -5.07 0.49 -35.60
N PHE A 28 -4.94 -0.55 -34.78
CA PHE A 28 -3.64 -1.02 -34.35
C PHE A 28 -3.10 -2.03 -35.36
N SER A 29 -1.87 -1.78 -35.81
CA SER A 29 -1.20 -2.61 -36.79
C SER A 29 -0.06 -3.41 -36.14
N GLY A 30 0.16 -4.61 -36.66
CA GLY A 30 1.12 -5.56 -36.10
C GLY A 30 0.62 -6.26 -34.83
N LYS A 31 1.43 -7.19 -34.32
CA LYS A 31 1.15 -7.87 -33.06
C LYS A 31 1.64 -7.00 -31.90
N PRO A 32 0.78 -6.62 -30.93
CA PRO A 32 1.22 -5.88 -29.75
C PRO A 32 2.36 -6.60 -29.03
N THR A 33 3.45 -5.88 -28.77
CA THR A 33 4.61 -6.42 -28.07
C THR A 33 4.48 -6.09 -26.60
N ARG A 34 4.44 -7.11 -25.74
CA ARG A 34 4.37 -6.89 -24.29
C ARG A 34 5.65 -6.22 -23.79
N ILE A 35 5.50 -5.06 -23.15
CA ILE A 35 6.61 -4.25 -22.61
C ILE A 35 6.62 -4.19 -21.08
N GLY A 36 5.53 -4.61 -20.42
CA GLY A 36 5.48 -4.60 -18.97
C GLY A 36 4.20 -5.20 -18.38
N ARG A 37 4.12 -5.10 -17.05
CA ARG A 37 2.92 -5.38 -16.26
C ARG A 37 2.83 -4.28 -15.19
N GLY A 38 1.77 -3.49 -15.24
CA GLY A 38 1.45 -2.51 -14.20
C GLY A 38 0.64 -3.12 -13.07
N GLY A 39 0.27 -2.33 -12.07
CA GLY A 39 -0.56 -2.78 -10.93
C GLY A 39 -1.97 -3.25 -11.33
N PHE A 40 -2.45 -2.83 -12.50
CA PHE A 40 -3.82 -3.03 -12.97
C PHE A 40 -3.94 -3.80 -14.30
N GLY A 41 -2.83 -4.30 -14.85
CA GLY A 41 -2.87 -5.07 -16.08
C GLY A 41 -1.56 -5.14 -16.87
N LEU A 42 -1.64 -5.71 -18.07
CA LEU A 42 -0.50 -5.86 -18.98
C LEU A 42 -0.33 -4.59 -19.84
N ILE A 43 0.91 -4.26 -20.19
CA ILE A 43 1.22 -3.11 -21.04
C ILE A 43 1.90 -3.61 -22.30
N TYR A 44 1.42 -3.15 -23.45
CA TYR A 44 1.94 -3.50 -24.77
C TYR A 44 2.34 -2.23 -25.53
N LYS A 45 3.39 -2.35 -26.35
CA LYS A 45 3.73 -1.41 -27.42
C LYS A 45 3.04 -1.86 -28.71
N THR A 46 2.44 -0.92 -29.44
CA THR A 46 1.85 -1.18 -30.75
C THR A 46 1.92 0.07 -31.64
N GLU A 47 1.75 -0.10 -32.94
CA GLU A 47 1.58 1.02 -33.88
C GLU A 47 0.09 1.31 -34.06
N CYS A 48 -0.28 2.58 -34.10
CA CYS A 48 -1.64 3.05 -34.36
C CYS A 48 -1.64 3.95 -35.60
N ASP A 49 -2.44 3.63 -36.62
CA ASP A 49 -2.40 4.30 -37.92
C ASP A 49 -2.58 5.83 -37.85
N SER A 50 -3.33 6.33 -36.87
CA SER A 50 -3.62 7.75 -36.71
C SER A 50 -2.71 8.50 -35.73
N ILE A 51 -1.91 7.79 -34.92
CA ILE A 51 -1.14 8.39 -33.81
C ILE A 51 0.35 8.06 -33.92
N GLY A 52 0.71 6.94 -34.57
CA GLY A 52 2.04 6.35 -34.54
C GLY A 52 2.20 5.36 -33.39
N THR A 53 3.41 5.26 -32.85
CA THR A 53 3.74 4.33 -31.77
C THR A 53 3.03 4.71 -30.47
N VAL A 54 2.27 3.77 -29.90
CA VAL A 54 1.53 3.96 -28.64
C VAL A 54 1.78 2.82 -27.65
N ALA A 55 1.53 3.10 -26.39
CA ALA A 55 1.40 2.08 -25.35
C ALA A 55 -0.08 1.81 -25.09
N ILE A 56 -0.48 0.54 -25.10
CA ILE A 56 -1.82 0.12 -24.68
C ILE A 56 -1.74 -0.62 -23.34
N LYS A 57 -2.46 -0.12 -22.34
CA LYS A 57 -2.58 -0.73 -21.01
C LYS A 57 -3.90 -1.50 -20.97
N GLU A 58 -3.80 -2.83 -20.91
CA GLU A 58 -4.92 -3.74 -20.75
C GLU A 58 -5.55 -3.57 -19.37
N ILE A 59 -6.88 -3.57 -19.32
CA ILE A 59 -7.66 -3.44 -18.10
C ILE A 59 -8.32 -4.78 -17.82
N THR A 60 -7.91 -5.43 -16.74
CA THR A 60 -8.52 -6.67 -16.30
C THR A 60 -9.84 -6.36 -15.58
N ILE A 61 -10.97 -6.70 -16.20
CA ILE A 61 -12.29 -6.66 -15.58
C ILE A 61 -12.62 -8.09 -15.12
N SER A 62 -12.54 -8.35 -13.82
CA SER A 62 -12.82 -9.65 -13.23
C SER A 62 -14.31 -9.78 -12.92
N ILE A 63 -14.95 -10.83 -13.46
CA ILE A 63 -16.39 -11.13 -13.40
C ILE A 63 -16.98 -11.14 -11.97
N GLU A 64 -16.14 -11.31 -10.95
CA GLU A 64 -16.55 -11.37 -9.53
C GLU A 64 -16.50 -9.99 -8.81
N ASP A 65 -15.85 -8.97 -9.39
CA ASP A 65 -15.52 -7.66 -8.78
C ASP A 65 -15.86 -6.45 -9.70
N ASP A 66 -16.76 -6.65 -10.67
CA ASP A 66 -17.02 -5.74 -11.81
C ASP A 66 -17.22 -4.27 -11.39
N GLU A 67 -18.02 -4.01 -10.35
CA GLU A 67 -18.39 -2.64 -10.00
C GLU A 67 -17.20 -1.81 -9.47
N ILE A 68 -16.29 -2.45 -8.72
CA ILE A 68 -15.11 -1.78 -8.14
C ILE A 68 -14.07 -1.52 -9.22
N CYS A 69 -13.80 -2.52 -10.07
CA CYS A 69 -12.87 -2.41 -11.18
C CYS A 69 -13.32 -1.33 -12.18
N ILE A 70 -14.61 -1.32 -12.53
CA ILE A 70 -15.19 -0.29 -13.41
C ILE A 70 -15.13 1.10 -12.76
N LYS A 71 -15.41 1.23 -11.46
CA LYS A 71 -15.27 2.52 -10.74
C LYS A 71 -13.85 3.05 -10.76
N ASN A 72 -12.84 2.20 -10.51
CA ASN A 72 -11.43 2.59 -10.57
C ASN A 72 -11.03 3.02 -11.99
N PHE A 73 -11.45 2.26 -13.00
CA PHE A 73 -11.21 2.58 -14.41
C PHE A 73 -11.83 3.92 -14.79
N ILE A 74 -13.11 4.14 -14.47
CA ILE A 74 -13.80 5.40 -14.71
C ILE A 74 -13.11 6.57 -14.00
N ASN A 75 -12.59 6.35 -12.79
CA ASN A 75 -11.84 7.37 -12.07
C ASN A 75 -10.50 7.70 -12.75
N GLU A 76 -9.75 6.69 -13.20
CA GLU A 76 -8.51 6.87 -13.98
C GLU A 76 -8.80 7.66 -15.26
N LEU A 77 -9.84 7.29 -16.01
CA LEU A 77 -10.30 8.02 -17.20
C LEU A 77 -10.65 9.48 -16.92
N LYS A 78 -11.42 9.74 -15.84
CA LYS A 78 -11.86 11.09 -15.47
C LYS A 78 -10.70 12.00 -15.12
N ILE A 79 -9.66 11.46 -14.47
CA ILE A 79 -8.46 12.21 -14.11
C ILE A 79 -7.61 12.41 -15.36
N HIS A 80 -7.27 11.35 -16.06
CA HIS A 80 -6.31 11.37 -17.17
C HIS A 80 -6.80 12.19 -18.36
N SER A 81 -8.11 12.18 -18.65
CA SER A 81 -8.72 13.01 -19.72
C SER A 81 -8.62 14.52 -19.49
N ARG A 82 -8.26 14.98 -18.29
CA ARG A 82 -8.09 16.40 -17.95
C ARG A 82 -6.62 16.82 -17.92
N ILE A 83 -5.70 15.87 -18.08
CA ILE A 83 -4.28 16.16 -17.99
C ILE A 83 -3.76 16.49 -19.38
N GLU A 84 -3.20 17.69 -19.51
CA GLU A 84 -2.44 18.11 -20.68
C GLU A 84 -1.18 18.81 -20.17
N HIS A 85 -0.07 18.05 -20.11
CA HIS A 85 1.18 18.55 -19.59
C HIS A 85 2.38 17.77 -20.13
N GLU A 86 3.43 18.46 -20.55
CA GLU A 86 4.61 17.82 -21.19
C GLU A 86 5.32 16.80 -20.30
N ARG A 87 5.23 16.95 -18.97
CA ARG A 87 5.85 16.06 -17.96
C ARG A 87 4.96 14.90 -17.50
N ILE A 88 3.81 14.69 -18.14
CA ILE A 88 2.88 13.62 -17.81
C ILE A 88 2.59 12.82 -19.09
N ILE A 89 2.44 11.50 -18.99
CA ILE A 89 2.08 10.65 -20.13
C ILE A 89 0.76 11.13 -20.73
N GLN A 90 0.77 11.39 -22.04
CA GLN A 90 -0.44 11.76 -22.75
C GLN A 90 -1.43 10.58 -22.80
N PHE A 91 -2.70 10.87 -22.58
CA PHE A 91 -3.81 9.96 -22.82
C PHE A 91 -4.48 10.29 -24.16
N TYR A 92 -4.56 9.30 -25.04
CA TYR A 92 -5.14 9.47 -26.38
C TYR A 92 -6.59 9.01 -26.47
N GLY A 93 -7.01 8.11 -25.59
CA GLY A 93 -8.35 7.54 -25.60
C GLY A 93 -8.41 6.12 -25.09
N ILE A 94 -9.52 5.45 -25.37
CA ILE A 94 -9.76 4.06 -25.00
C ILE A 94 -9.98 3.20 -26.25
N SER A 95 -9.71 1.91 -26.13
CA SER A 95 -10.01 0.91 -27.16
C SER A 95 -10.58 -0.34 -26.51
N ARG A 96 -11.25 -1.19 -27.31
CA ARG A 96 -11.72 -2.50 -26.88
C ARG A 96 -11.58 -3.53 -27.99
N ASN A 97 -11.18 -4.75 -27.64
CA ASN A 97 -11.30 -5.92 -28.50
C ASN A 97 -12.56 -6.67 -28.08
N ILE A 98 -13.63 -6.55 -28.87
CA ILE A 98 -14.94 -7.13 -28.56
C ILE A 98 -14.88 -8.66 -28.56
N ASP A 99 -14.09 -9.24 -29.47
CA ASP A 99 -13.99 -10.70 -29.63
C ASP A 99 -13.32 -11.37 -28.42
N GLU A 100 -12.38 -10.66 -27.79
CA GLU A 100 -11.63 -11.13 -26.61
C GLU A 100 -12.19 -10.58 -25.28
N GLY A 101 -13.16 -9.66 -25.32
CA GLY A 101 -13.69 -9.00 -24.12
C GLY A 101 -12.67 -8.11 -23.40
N LEU A 102 -11.64 -7.63 -24.10
CA LEU A 102 -10.54 -6.85 -23.52
C LEU A 102 -10.72 -5.35 -23.74
N TYR A 103 -10.34 -4.56 -22.73
CA TYR A 103 -10.41 -3.10 -22.74
C TYR A 103 -9.02 -2.51 -22.54
N TYR A 104 -8.75 -1.37 -23.18
CA TYR A 104 -7.44 -0.76 -23.23
C TYR A 104 -7.50 0.75 -23.00
N LEU A 105 -6.54 1.26 -22.22
CA LEU A 105 -6.14 2.67 -22.26
C LEU A 105 -5.09 2.85 -23.35
N VAL A 106 -5.23 3.86 -24.20
CA VAL A 106 -4.28 4.20 -25.26
C VAL A 106 -3.47 5.42 -24.80
N LEU A 107 -2.16 5.22 -24.66
CA LEU A 107 -1.24 6.13 -23.97
C LEU A 107 -0.03 6.47 -24.85
N GLU A 108 0.61 7.60 -24.56
CA GLU A 108 1.95 7.93 -25.06
C GLU A 108 2.94 6.79 -24.76
N TYR A 109 3.71 6.39 -25.77
CA TYR A 109 4.80 5.46 -25.60
C TYR A 109 6.08 6.20 -25.20
N ALA A 110 6.56 5.98 -23.98
CA ALA A 110 7.85 6.46 -23.51
C ALA A 110 8.97 5.49 -23.91
N ASN A 111 9.91 5.94 -24.74
CA ASN A 111 10.83 5.06 -25.47
C ASN A 111 12.06 4.58 -24.67
N GLN A 112 12.28 5.06 -23.44
CA GLN A 112 13.47 4.73 -22.63
C GLN A 112 13.15 3.96 -21.33
N GLY A 113 11.93 3.46 -21.18
CA GLY A 113 11.51 2.69 -20.01
C GLY A 113 11.24 3.56 -18.78
N ASN A 114 11.36 3.00 -17.58
CA ASN A 114 11.11 3.74 -16.34
C ASN A 114 12.38 4.36 -15.74
N LEU A 115 12.20 5.37 -14.89
CA LEU A 115 13.28 6.11 -14.24
C LEU A 115 14.15 5.21 -13.36
N ARG A 116 13.58 4.19 -12.70
CA ARG A 116 14.36 3.23 -11.90
C ARG A 116 15.42 2.53 -12.76
N GLU A 117 15.01 1.97 -13.89
CA GLU A 117 15.91 1.29 -14.82
C GLU A 117 16.95 2.24 -15.41
N PHE A 118 16.54 3.47 -15.72
CA PHE A 118 17.44 4.53 -16.16
C PHE A 118 18.53 4.83 -15.11
N LEU A 119 18.16 5.00 -13.84
CA LEU A 119 19.09 5.25 -12.75
C LEU A 119 20.06 4.07 -12.51
N ILE A 120 19.58 2.84 -12.61
CA ILE A 120 20.43 1.64 -12.52
C ILE A 120 21.47 1.62 -13.66
N LYS A 121 21.08 2.00 -14.88
CA LYS A 121 22.01 2.13 -16.02
C LYS A 121 23.05 3.21 -15.77
N LYS A 122 22.63 4.39 -15.29
CA LYS A 122 23.53 5.49 -14.93
C LYS A 122 24.53 5.12 -13.82
N LYS A 123 24.10 4.35 -12.80
CA LYS A 123 24.99 3.89 -11.72
C LYS A 123 26.15 3.01 -12.21
N ARG A 124 25.96 2.26 -13.29
CA ARG A 124 26.97 1.34 -13.84
C ARG A 124 28.01 2.04 -14.71
N CYS A 125 27.83 3.32 -14.96
CA CYS A 125 28.60 4.07 -15.93
C CYS A 125 29.27 5.25 -15.21
N ASP A 126 30.61 5.26 -15.22
CA ASP A 126 31.38 6.26 -14.49
C ASP A 126 31.16 7.66 -15.08
N ASN A 127 30.92 8.63 -14.20
CA ASN A 127 30.76 10.06 -14.52
C ASN A 127 29.67 10.44 -15.54
N CYS A 128 28.77 9.55 -15.95
CA CYS A 128 27.74 9.87 -16.94
C CYS A 128 26.41 10.37 -16.37
N PHE A 129 26.37 10.70 -15.07
CA PHE A 129 25.20 11.32 -14.44
C PHE A 129 25.66 12.45 -13.52
N GLY A 130 25.77 13.65 -14.10
CA GLY A 130 26.14 14.87 -13.39
C GLY A 130 24.97 15.48 -12.61
N TRP A 131 25.27 16.43 -11.73
CA TRP A 131 24.26 17.11 -10.92
C TRP A 131 23.29 17.97 -11.73
N GLU A 132 23.75 18.56 -12.83
CA GLU A 132 22.88 19.28 -13.76
C GLU A 132 21.76 18.37 -14.30
N GLU A 133 22.10 17.17 -14.74
CA GLU A 133 21.11 16.21 -15.25
C GLU A 133 20.17 15.72 -14.13
N ARG A 134 20.70 15.42 -12.93
CA ARG A 134 19.89 15.03 -11.76
C ARG A 134 18.85 16.10 -11.41
N VAL A 135 19.29 17.35 -11.29
CA VAL A 135 18.45 18.49 -10.93
C VAL A 135 17.44 18.76 -12.03
N ARG A 136 17.83 18.68 -13.30
CA ARG A 136 16.91 18.79 -14.43
C ARG A 136 15.79 17.76 -14.35
N LEU A 137 16.11 16.48 -14.11
CA LEU A 137 15.08 15.44 -13.96
C LEU A 137 14.18 15.69 -12.74
N ALA A 138 14.77 16.10 -11.61
CA ALA A 138 14.03 16.46 -10.41
C ALA A 138 13.04 17.61 -10.64
N ILE A 139 13.48 18.70 -11.29
CA ILE A 139 12.63 19.85 -11.64
C ILE A 139 11.47 19.40 -12.52
N GLN A 140 11.73 18.59 -13.55
CA GLN A 140 10.66 18.12 -14.44
C GLN A 140 9.61 17.26 -13.70
N ILE A 141 10.04 16.43 -12.74
CA ILE A 141 9.11 15.64 -11.90
C ILE A 141 8.25 16.59 -11.05
N VAL A 142 8.87 17.60 -10.45
CA VAL A 142 8.18 18.59 -9.62
C VAL A 142 7.20 19.43 -10.44
N GLU A 143 7.56 19.82 -11.67
CA GLU A 143 6.66 20.52 -12.60
C GLU A 143 5.40 19.69 -12.91
N GLY A 144 5.57 18.40 -13.23
CA GLY A 144 4.46 17.49 -13.48
C GLY A 144 3.59 17.31 -12.24
N LEU A 145 4.19 17.10 -11.07
CA LEU A 145 3.45 16.91 -9.82
C LEU A 145 2.73 18.20 -9.38
N ARG A 146 3.35 19.36 -9.58
CA ARG A 146 2.74 20.68 -9.36
C ARG A 146 1.50 20.87 -10.22
N HIS A 147 1.55 20.49 -11.50
CA HIS A 147 0.38 20.56 -12.37
C HIS A 147 -0.78 19.72 -11.80
N LEU A 148 -0.51 18.50 -11.33
CA LEU A 148 -1.53 17.66 -10.68
C LEU A 148 -2.09 18.33 -9.41
N HIS A 149 -1.21 18.84 -8.54
CA HIS A 149 -1.58 19.39 -7.24
C HIS A 149 -2.33 20.72 -7.38
N GLU A 150 -1.74 21.70 -8.06
CA GLU A 150 -2.21 23.08 -8.04
C GLU A 150 -3.23 23.38 -9.13
N ILE A 151 -3.07 22.81 -10.32
CA ILE A 151 -3.99 23.07 -11.45
C ILE A 151 -5.20 22.13 -11.40
N LEU A 152 -4.97 20.84 -11.13
CA LEU A 152 -6.04 19.83 -11.20
C LEU A 152 -6.63 19.43 -9.84
N ASN A 153 -5.99 19.82 -8.73
CA ASN A 153 -6.32 19.39 -7.38
C ASN A 153 -6.44 17.85 -7.24
N VAL A 154 -5.45 17.16 -7.81
CA VAL A 154 -5.33 15.69 -7.83
C VAL A 154 -4.09 15.29 -7.05
N ALA A 155 -4.24 14.32 -6.15
CA ALA A 155 -3.11 13.59 -5.57
C ALA A 155 -2.84 12.32 -6.39
N HIS A 156 -1.58 12.07 -6.71
CA HIS A 156 -1.11 10.91 -7.47
C HIS A 156 -1.29 9.61 -6.67
N ARG A 157 -0.87 9.62 -5.40
CA ARG A 157 -1.00 8.58 -4.36
C ARG A 157 -0.19 7.30 -4.56
N ASP A 158 0.51 7.18 -5.69
CA ASP A 158 1.45 6.08 -5.97
C ASP A 158 2.68 6.56 -6.76
N LEU A 159 3.25 7.70 -6.36
CA LEU A 159 4.40 8.26 -7.04
C LEU A 159 5.66 7.47 -6.65
N HIS A 160 6.34 6.87 -7.63
CA HIS A 160 7.63 6.22 -7.43
C HIS A 160 8.38 6.11 -8.76
N THR A 161 9.68 5.80 -8.71
CA THR A 161 10.55 5.76 -9.91
C THR A 161 10.16 4.74 -10.98
N LYS A 162 9.33 3.72 -10.66
CA LYS A 162 8.74 2.83 -11.67
C LYS A 162 7.50 3.39 -12.39
N ASN A 163 6.86 4.42 -11.84
CA ASN A 163 5.70 5.13 -12.40
C ASN A 163 6.12 6.47 -13.06
N ILE A 164 7.42 6.74 -13.13
CA ILE A 164 7.99 7.86 -13.87
C ILE A 164 8.74 7.24 -15.05
N LEU A 165 8.35 7.60 -16.26
CA LEU A 165 8.91 7.08 -17.50
C LEU A 165 9.91 8.06 -18.10
N MET A 166 10.85 7.54 -18.88
CA MET A 166 11.82 8.30 -19.64
C MET A 166 11.39 8.31 -21.12
N ASN A 167 11.29 9.50 -21.69
CA ASN A 167 11.00 9.71 -23.10
C ASN A 167 11.96 10.77 -23.66
N ASP A 168 12.87 10.35 -24.54
CA ASP A 168 13.89 11.22 -25.15
C ASP A 168 14.62 12.13 -24.15
N GLY A 169 15.06 11.56 -23.02
CA GLY A 169 15.79 12.27 -21.97
C GLY A 169 14.94 13.14 -21.04
N ASN A 170 13.62 13.17 -21.24
CA ASN A 170 12.66 13.87 -20.39
C ASN A 170 11.82 12.89 -19.57
N ILE A 171 11.30 13.37 -18.44
CA ILE A 171 10.43 12.56 -17.58
C ILE A 171 8.97 12.65 -18.02
N LYS A 172 8.23 11.58 -17.77
CA LYS A 172 6.78 11.49 -17.92
C LYS A 172 6.18 10.77 -16.71
N ILE A 173 5.43 11.47 -15.85
CA ILE A 173 4.67 10.83 -14.76
C ILE A 173 3.55 9.99 -15.38
N SER A 174 3.29 8.81 -14.82
CA SER A 174 2.36 7.81 -15.35
C SER A 174 1.66 7.03 -14.24
N ASP A 175 0.67 6.21 -14.63
CA ASP A 175 -0.13 5.32 -13.76
C ASP A 175 -1.03 6.04 -12.75
N PHE A 176 -2.21 6.46 -13.23
CA PHE A 176 -3.20 7.21 -12.44
C PHE A 176 -4.25 6.30 -11.78
N GLY A 177 -4.05 4.97 -11.77
CA GLY A 177 -5.02 4.01 -11.25
C GLY A 177 -5.36 4.18 -9.76
N LEU A 178 -4.47 4.81 -8.98
CA LEU A 178 -4.68 5.11 -7.56
C LEU A 178 -4.92 6.61 -7.28
N SER A 179 -4.84 7.45 -8.30
CA SER A 179 -4.96 8.90 -8.17
C SER A 179 -6.38 9.32 -7.78
N LYS A 180 -6.48 10.44 -7.07
CA LYS A 180 -7.76 10.92 -6.56
C LYS A 180 -7.88 12.43 -6.65
N ASN A 181 -9.00 12.90 -7.18
CA ASN A 181 -9.42 14.29 -7.03
C ASN A 181 -9.90 14.54 -5.60
N LEU A 182 -9.31 15.52 -4.91
CA LEU A 182 -9.56 15.76 -3.49
C LEU A 182 -10.96 16.34 -3.19
N ASN A 183 -11.66 16.86 -4.18
CA ASN A 183 -13.05 17.33 -4.05
C ASN A 183 -14.07 16.18 -4.21
N SER A 184 -13.62 14.95 -4.50
CA SER A 184 -14.49 13.79 -4.75
C SER A 184 -14.85 13.05 -3.47
N THR A 185 -16.15 12.80 -3.26
CA THR A 185 -16.69 12.03 -2.12
C THR A 185 -16.48 10.51 -2.23
N MET A 186 -15.88 10.02 -3.31
CA MET A 186 -15.66 8.58 -3.51
C MET A 186 -14.75 7.99 -2.43
N SER A 187 -15.17 6.87 -1.83
CA SER A 187 -14.41 6.16 -0.80
C SER A 187 -13.09 5.62 -1.35
N SER A 188 -12.01 5.72 -0.57
CA SER A 188 -10.73 5.13 -0.92
C SER A 188 -10.77 3.62 -0.70
N ASN A 189 -10.39 2.85 -1.72
CA ASN A 189 -10.37 1.40 -1.67
C ASN A 189 -9.45 0.85 -0.57
N ASN A 190 -9.83 -0.31 -0.02
CA ASN A 190 -9.35 -0.87 1.25
C ASN A 190 -8.05 -1.70 1.18
N LYS A 191 -7.40 -1.81 0.01
CA LYS A 191 -6.16 -2.60 -0.17
C LYS A 191 -4.93 -1.69 -0.02
N PHE A 192 -3.90 -2.17 0.68
CA PHE A 192 -2.59 -1.53 0.71
C PHE A 192 -1.97 -1.66 -0.69
N PHE A 193 -1.94 -0.56 -1.44
CA PHE A 193 -1.25 -0.48 -2.71
C PHE A 193 -0.02 0.44 -2.60
N GLY A 194 0.98 0.18 -3.43
CA GLY A 194 2.16 1.03 -3.60
C GLY A 194 3.48 0.38 -3.17
N MET A 195 4.59 1.05 -3.48
CA MET A 195 5.94 0.58 -3.18
C MET A 195 6.37 1.08 -1.79
N ILE A 196 6.51 0.17 -0.81
CA ILE A 196 6.69 0.48 0.64
C ILE A 196 7.57 1.71 0.94
N PRO A 197 8.81 1.83 0.40
CA PRO A 197 9.65 3.01 0.64
C PRO A 197 8.97 4.36 0.35
N PHE A 198 8.10 4.41 -0.65
CA PHE A 198 7.46 5.62 -1.16
C PHE A 198 6.10 5.90 -0.49
N ILE A 199 5.57 4.98 0.31
CA ILE A 199 4.29 5.14 0.96
C ILE A 199 4.43 6.05 2.18
N ASP A 200 3.53 7.03 2.32
CA ASP A 200 3.46 7.91 3.48
C ASP A 200 3.46 7.10 4.79
N PRO A 201 4.37 7.38 5.75
CA PRO A 201 4.42 6.68 7.03
C PRO A 201 3.09 6.74 7.80
N GLN A 202 2.32 7.82 7.64
CA GLN A 202 0.99 7.94 8.25
C GLN A 202 -0.01 6.93 7.69
N LYS A 203 0.08 6.62 6.39
CA LYS A 203 -0.74 5.59 5.75
C LYS A 203 -0.37 4.20 6.23
N LEU A 204 0.92 3.93 6.42
CA LEU A 204 1.41 2.68 6.97
C LEU A 204 0.96 2.49 8.43
N ASN A 205 1.02 3.56 9.25
CA ASN A 205 0.62 3.53 10.66
C ASN A 205 -0.89 3.40 10.90
N HIS A 206 -1.69 4.17 10.16
CA HIS A 206 -3.11 4.32 10.44
C HIS A 206 -4.00 3.57 9.44
N GLY A 207 -3.40 2.93 8.44
CA GLY A 207 -4.08 2.10 7.45
C GLY A 207 -5.25 2.84 6.80
N LYS A 208 -6.47 2.29 6.93
CA LYS A 208 -7.68 2.84 6.33
C LYS A 208 -8.10 4.21 6.90
N LYS A 209 -7.72 4.52 8.14
CA LYS A 209 -8.11 5.77 8.81
C LYS A 209 -7.39 7.00 8.22
N TYR A 210 -6.26 6.79 7.55
CA TYR A 210 -5.50 7.87 6.92
C TYR A 210 -5.78 7.93 5.41
N VAL A 211 -6.20 9.11 4.96
CA VAL A 211 -6.47 9.41 3.56
C VAL A 211 -5.22 10.07 2.98
N LEU A 212 -4.65 9.45 1.94
CA LEU A 212 -3.52 10.02 1.21
C LEU A 212 -3.95 11.28 0.46
N ASP A 213 -3.15 12.33 0.57
CA ASP A 213 -3.38 13.64 -0.03
C ASP A 213 -2.13 14.17 -0.76
N LYS A 214 -2.10 15.46 -1.10
CA LYS A 214 -0.93 16.11 -1.73
C LYS A 214 0.33 15.97 -0.88
N LYS A 215 0.25 16.06 0.46
CA LYS A 215 1.43 15.93 1.34
C LYS A 215 1.96 14.50 1.34
N SER A 216 1.12 13.49 1.11
CA SER A 216 1.59 12.13 0.88
C SER A 216 2.42 12.00 -0.39
N ASP A 217 2.04 12.67 -1.48
CA ASP A 217 2.86 12.71 -2.69
C ASP A 217 4.19 13.44 -2.46
N ILE A 218 4.22 14.48 -1.61
CA ILE A 218 5.48 15.16 -1.23
C ILE A 218 6.43 14.19 -0.52
N TYR A 219 5.92 13.30 0.34
CA TYR A 219 6.75 12.25 0.94
C TYR A 219 7.35 11.33 -0.14
N SER A 220 6.50 10.84 -1.05
CA SER A 220 6.93 10.00 -2.16
C SER A 220 7.95 10.70 -3.06
N LEU A 221 7.77 12.00 -3.32
CA LEU A 221 8.71 12.84 -4.05
C LEU A 221 10.06 12.89 -3.34
N GLY A 222 10.10 13.05 -2.01
CA GLY A 222 11.35 12.99 -1.24
C GLY A 222 12.13 11.69 -1.49
N MET A 223 11.43 10.55 -1.51
CA MET A 223 12.05 9.26 -1.82
C MET A 223 12.52 9.15 -3.27
N VAL A 224 11.79 9.70 -4.24
CA VAL A 224 12.21 9.79 -5.66
C VAL A 224 13.47 10.65 -5.79
N LEU A 225 13.52 11.81 -5.14
CA LEU A 225 14.67 12.71 -5.17
C LEU A 225 15.90 12.05 -4.54
N TRP A 226 15.74 11.35 -3.42
CA TRP A 226 16.81 10.57 -2.81
C TRP A 226 17.32 9.49 -3.77
N GLU A 227 16.43 8.75 -4.44
CA GLU A 227 16.82 7.71 -5.40
C GLU A 227 17.54 8.28 -6.62
N ILE A 228 17.18 9.48 -7.10
CA ILE A 228 17.93 10.20 -8.14
C ILE A 228 19.34 10.55 -7.66
N SER A 229 19.48 11.03 -6.41
CA SER A 229 20.80 11.38 -5.84
C SER A 229 21.70 10.17 -5.70
N SER A 230 21.16 9.06 -5.21
CA SER A 230 21.91 7.86 -4.86
C SER A 230 22.11 6.91 -6.05
N CYS A 231 21.20 6.94 -7.02
CA CYS A 231 21.00 5.91 -8.04
C CYS A 231 20.84 4.50 -7.43
N GLN A 232 20.42 4.42 -6.16
CA GLN A 232 20.24 3.18 -5.42
C GLN A 232 18.78 2.92 -5.14
N THR A 233 18.44 1.64 -5.06
CA THR A 233 17.14 1.22 -4.56
C THR A 233 16.99 1.64 -3.10
N PRO A 234 15.90 2.36 -2.72
CA PRO A 234 15.64 2.71 -1.34
C PRO A 234 15.60 1.49 -0.44
N PHE A 235 16.26 1.61 0.69
CA PHE A 235 16.42 0.63 1.74
C PHE A 235 16.98 -0.70 1.23
N TYR A 236 17.97 -0.63 0.35
CA TYR A 236 18.61 -1.82 -0.21
C TYR A 236 19.17 -2.73 0.90
N GLY A 237 18.79 -4.01 0.87
CA GLY A 237 19.19 -5.01 1.85
C GLY A 237 18.29 -5.08 3.09
N GLU A 238 17.35 -4.15 3.25
CA GLU A 238 16.31 -4.26 4.29
C GLU A 238 15.27 -5.30 3.91
N ASP A 239 14.83 -6.08 4.90
CA ASP A 239 13.70 -6.99 4.72
C ASP A 239 12.41 -6.17 4.52
N LEU A 240 11.79 -6.32 3.35
CA LEU A 240 10.57 -5.59 2.98
C LEU A 240 9.43 -5.81 3.99
N ALA A 241 9.39 -6.97 4.64
CA ALA A 241 8.36 -7.25 5.64
C ALA A 241 8.54 -6.36 6.89
N CYS A 242 9.77 -6.05 7.28
CA CYS A 242 10.10 -5.16 8.42
C CYS A 242 10.12 -3.68 8.05
N LEU A 243 10.35 -3.35 6.78
CA LEU A 243 10.69 -2.00 6.34
C LEU A 243 9.59 -0.97 6.64
N SER A 244 8.32 -1.31 6.43
CA SER A 244 7.19 -0.42 6.70
C SER A 244 7.18 0.07 8.15
N LEU A 245 7.56 -0.79 9.09
CA LEU A 245 7.59 -0.49 10.51
C LEU A 245 8.74 0.41 10.89
N LYS A 246 9.93 0.09 10.37
CA LYS A 246 11.10 0.90 10.60
C LYS A 246 10.82 2.31 10.09
N ILE A 247 10.21 2.45 8.90
CA ILE A 247 9.77 3.74 8.35
C ILE A 247 8.77 4.44 9.30
N CYS A 248 7.77 3.72 9.81
CA CYS A 248 6.82 4.24 10.80
C CYS A 248 7.47 4.70 12.11
N GLN A 249 8.55 4.04 12.53
CA GLN A 249 9.36 4.39 13.70
C GLN A 249 10.39 5.49 13.42
N GLY A 250 10.42 6.02 12.19
CA GLY A 250 11.28 7.13 11.80
C GLY A 250 12.58 6.74 11.09
N LEU A 251 12.74 5.49 10.65
CA LEU A 251 13.83 5.10 9.76
C LEU A 251 13.81 5.99 8.52
N LYS A 252 14.95 6.63 8.27
CA LYS A 252 15.23 7.38 7.04
C LYS A 252 16.41 6.73 6.33
N GLU A 253 16.50 7.00 5.04
CA GLU A 253 17.65 6.58 4.27
C GLU A 253 18.92 7.35 4.68
N LYS A 254 20.07 6.73 4.45
CA LYS A 254 21.36 7.35 4.76
C LYS A 254 21.67 8.47 3.76
N SER A 255 22.43 9.46 4.24
CA SER A 255 22.94 10.52 3.38
C SER A 255 23.92 9.94 2.36
N VAL A 256 23.85 10.44 1.13
CA VAL A 256 24.67 9.96 0.01
C VAL A 256 25.87 10.88 -0.16
N LYS A 257 27.08 10.33 -0.01
CA LYS A 257 28.33 11.08 -0.24
C LYS A 257 28.32 11.65 -1.67
N GLY A 258 28.70 12.91 -1.80
CA GLY A 258 28.73 13.61 -3.09
C GLY A 258 27.41 14.32 -3.47
N THR A 259 26.44 14.39 -2.55
CA THR A 259 25.18 15.12 -2.74
C THR A 259 25.30 16.58 -2.28
N PRO A 260 24.95 17.58 -3.13
CA PRO A 260 24.86 18.98 -2.74
C PRO A 260 23.95 19.16 -1.53
N MET A 261 24.37 20.00 -0.60
CA MET A 261 23.69 20.19 0.67
C MET A 261 22.26 20.69 0.49
N GLU A 262 22.04 21.59 -0.47
CA GLU A 262 20.72 22.13 -0.80
C GLU A 262 19.77 21.02 -1.29
N TYR A 263 20.26 20.13 -2.17
CA TYR A 263 19.48 19.00 -2.67
C TYR A 263 19.13 18.01 -1.55
N LYS A 264 20.11 17.74 -0.66
CA LYS A 264 19.91 16.93 0.56
C LYS A 264 18.79 17.51 1.42
N HIS A 265 18.87 18.81 1.75
CA HIS A 265 17.84 19.48 2.53
C HIS A 265 16.46 19.47 1.86
N ILE A 266 16.39 19.49 0.52
CA ILE A 266 15.11 19.41 -0.20
C ILE A 266 14.48 18.04 0.05
N TYR A 267 15.15 16.94 -0.31
CA TYR A 267 14.52 15.63 -0.15
C TYR A 267 14.28 15.25 1.31
N THR A 268 15.13 15.71 2.24
CA THR A 268 14.90 15.44 3.67
C THR A 268 13.70 16.20 4.22
N SER A 269 13.47 17.44 3.78
CA SER A 269 12.24 18.17 4.16
C SER A 269 10.98 17.54 3.57
N CYS A 270 11.08 16.94 2.38
CA CYS A 270 9.96 16.25 1.72
C CYS A 270 9.50 15.00 2.47
N TRP A 271 10.42 14.20 3.02
CA TRP A 271 10.09 12.91 3.65
C TRP A 271 9.87 13.00 5.17
N GLU A 272 9.59 14.18 5.71
CA GLU A 272 9.29 14.38 7.12
C GLU A 272 8.12 13.49 7.60
N THR A 273 8.22 12.98 8.82
CA THR A 273 7.23 12.02 9.35
C THR A 273 5.85 12.65 9.54
N LYS A 274 5.81 13.94 9.93
CA LYS A 274 4.57 14.72 10.05
C LYS A 274 4.22 15.37 8.71
N PRO A 275 3.03 15.11 8.11
CA PRO A 275 2.63 15.68 6.81
C PRO A 275 2.65 17.21 6.75
N ASN A 276 2.30 17.88 7.84
CA ASN A 276 2.27 19.35 7.90
C ASN A 276 3.68 19.97 7.93
N SER A 277 4.70 19.20 8.32
CA SER A 277 6.10 19.64 8.30
C SER A 277 6.74 19.55 6.91
N ARG A 278 6.07 18.92 5.94
CA ARG A 278 6.55 18.79 4.56
C ARG A 278 6.30 20.10 3.79
N PRO A 279 7.22 20.52 2.91
CA PRO A 279 7.09 21.75 2.13
C PRO A 279 5.91 21.69 1.15
N LEU A 280 5.52 22.85 0.63
CA LEU A 280 4.61 22.93 -0.51
C LEU A 280 5.37 22.60 -1.81
N ILE A 281 4.66 22.11 -2.82
CA ILE A 281 5.29 21.72 -4.10
C ILE A 281 6.00 22.91 -4.79
N GLU A 282 5.46 24.12 -4.67
CA GLU A 282 6.08 25.35 -5.19
C GLU A 282 7.37 25.70 -4.47
N GLU A 283 7.45 25.46 -3.17
CA GLU A 283 8.66 25.68 -2.39
C GLU A 283 9.77 24.73 -2.85
N VAL A 284 9.42 23.45 -3.09
CA VAL A 284 10.35 22.46 -3.64
C VAL A 284 10.85 22.89 -5.02
N LEU A 285 9.94 23.34 -5.90
CA LEU A 285 10.30 23.82 -7.24
C LEU A 285 11.24 25.02 -7.19
N SER A 286 10.91 26.01 -6.36
CA SER A 286 11.73 27.21 -6.17
C SER A 286 13.13 26.84 -5.68
N ARG A 287 13.24 25.96 -4.68
CA ARG A 287 14.53 25.54 -4.10
C ARG A 287 15.39 24.75 -5.07
N LEU A 288 14.80 23.87 -5.90
CA LEU A 288 15.53 23.17 -6.95
C LEU A 288 16.00 24.11 -8.07
N SER A 289 15.16 25.08 -8.44
CA SER A 289 15.46 26.03 -9.52
C SER A 289 16.53 27.05 -9.13
N SER A 290 16.59 27.43 -7.85
CA SER A 290 17.59 28.35 -7.31
C SER A 290 18.87 27.65 -6.84
N MET A 291 19.01 26.33 -7.09
CA MET A 291 20.10 25.56 -6.52
C MET A 291 21.43 25.91 -7.19
N SER A 292 22.45 26.20 -6.39
CA SER A 292 23.82 26.24 -6.89
C SER A 292 24.25 24.83 -7.28
N LEU A 293 24.67 24.66 -8.54
CA LEU A 293 25.23 23.39 -9.01
C LEU A 293 26.68 23.17 -8.55
N ASN A 294 27.28 24.14 -7.85
CA ASN A 294 28.57 23.98 -7.19
C ASN A 294 28.36 23.25 -5.86
N PRO A 295 28.75 21.98 -5.74
CA PRO A 295 28.52 21.21 -4.53
C PRO A 295 29.34 21.76 -3.38
N VAL A 296 28.67 22.21 -2.31
CA VAL A 296 29.30 22.34 -0.99
C VAL A 296 29.21 20.97 -0.35
N PHE A 297 30.31 20.23 -0.37
CA PHE A 297 30.39 18.93 0.28
C PHE A 297 30.59 19.11 1.78
N GLU A 298 29.93 18.26 2.59
CA GLU A 298 30.32 18.03 3.99
C GLU A 298 31.75 17.49 3.97
N ASP A 299 32.73 18.34 4.27
CA ASP A 299 33.99 17.88 4.84
C ASP A 299 33.67 17.41 6.27
N ASP A 300 34.03 16.15 6.58
CA ASP A 300 34.11 15.68 7.95
C ASP A 300 34.97 16.69 8.73
N ASP A 301 34.41 17.21 9.83
CA ASP A 301 34.98 18.18 10.77
C ASP A 301 35.07 19.65 10.29
N LYS A 302 33.96 20.42 10.39
CA LYS A 302 33.91 21.77 11.05
C LYS A 302 32.71 22.68 10.79
N VAL A 303 31.63 22.28 10.10
CA VAL A 303 30.55 23.24 9.79
C VAL A 303 29.36 23.12 10.77
N SER A 304 29.61 23.44 12.04
CA SER A 304 28.54 23.54 13.06
C SER A 304 28.07 24.98 13.31
N THR A 305 28.74 25.99 12.76
CA THR A 305 28.56 27.38 13.25
C THR A 305 28.14 28.38 12.17
N ILE A 306 28.26 28.07 10.87
CA ILE A 306 28.06 29.08 9.81
C ILE A 306 26.63 29.04 9.21
N VAL A 307 25.97 27.88 9.14
CA VAL A 307 24.68 27.76 8.44
C VAL A 307 23.48 28.25 9.27
N ILE A 308 23.58 28.23 10.61
CA ILE A 308 22.49 28.65 11.50
C ILE A 308 22.22 30.17 11.40
N ASN A 309 23.21 30.98 11.00
CA ASN A 309 23.09 32.43 10.96
C ASN A 309 22.54 33.00 9.64
N LEU A 310 22.36 32.17 8.59
CA LEU A 310 21.90 32.66 7.27
C LEU A 310 20.40 32.46 7.01
N PHE A 311 19.67 31.80 7.91
CA PHE A 311 18.24 31.49 7.74
C PHE A 311 17.35 31.97 8.91
N GLN A 312 17.66 33.14 9.50
CA GLN A 312 16.72 33.82 10.39
C GLN A 312 16.18 35.09 9.74
N TYR A 313 14.89 35.08 9.41
CA TYR A 313 14.06 36.24 9.11
C TYR A 313 12.72 36.08 9.87
N PRO A 314 12.02 37.19 10.17
CA PRO A 314 11.80 37.59 11.55
C PRO A 314 10.46 37.13 12.12
N ASP A 315 10.52 36.81 13.41
CA ASP A 315 9.42 36.50 14.29
C ASP A 315 8.61 37.77 14.57
N THR A 316 7.31 37.77 14.27
CA THR A 316 6.37 38.79 14.77
C THR A 316 5.27 38.18 15.60
N SER A 317 5.32 38.59 16.88
CA SER A 317 4.25 38.67 17.89
C SER A 317 3.77 37.39 18.57
N ARG A 318 4.33 37.18 19.76
CA ARG A 318 3.69 36.59 20.95
C ARG A 318 2.59 37.49 21.51
N ASN A 319 1.57 36.86 22.08
CA ASN A 319 1.01 37.02 23.45
C ASN A 319 -0.42 36.46 23.44
N SER A 320 -0.95 35.73 24.42
CA SER A 320 -0.50 35.38 25.76
C SER A 320 -1.50 34.35 26.34
N THR A 321 -0.97 33.37 27.08
CA THR A 321 -1.48 32.66 28.27
C THR A 321 -2.96 32.75 28.67
N SER A 322 -3.60 31.60 28.95
CA SER A 322 -3.96 31.20 30.32
C SER A 322 -4.54 29.77 30.38
N GLU A 323 -4.26 29.12 31.50
CA GLU A 323 -4.68 27.79 31.98
C GLU A 323 -6.20 27.55 31.95
N TYR A 324 -6.63 26.29 31.87
CA TYR A 324 -7.56 25.66 32.82
C TYR A 324 -7.77 24.17 32.50
N SER A 325 -7.69 23.37 33.57
CA SER A 325 -7.87 21.93 33.68
C SER A 325 -9.35 21.50 33.76
N ASN A 326 -9.59 20.21 33.48
CA ASN A 326 -10.70 19.34 33.93
C ASN A 326 -12.05 19.40 33.18
N ASN A 327 -12.40 18.33 32.44
CA ASN A 327 -13.26 17.23 32.92
C ASN A 327 -13.95 16.44 31.78
N ILE A 328 -13.98 15.13 31.97
CA ILE A 328 -14.78 14.12 31.26
C ILE A 328 -16.23 14.21 31.75
N SER A 329 -17.22 14.23 30.83
CA SER A 329 -18.34 13.26 30.78
C SER A 329 -19.54 13.71 29.90
N SER A 330 -19.90 12.81 28.98
CA SER A 330 -21.26 12.35 28.66
C SER A 330 -22.16 13.07 27.61
N LEU A 331 -22.53 12.25 26.59
CA LEU A 331 -23.84 12.10 25.89
C LEU A 331 -24.23 13.22 24.88
N THR A 332 -24.78 12.97 23.67
CA THR A 332 -25.36 11.81 22.97
C THR A 332 -25.45 12.17 21.47
N ILE A 333 -25.36 11.20 20.55
CA ILE A 333 -25.67 11.37 19.12
C ILE A 333 -27.01 10.66 18.83
N PRO A 334 -27.97 11.23 18.08
CA PRO A 334 -29.29 10.65 17.88
C PRO A 334 -29.30 9.44 16.93
N ASP A 335 -30.22 8.52 17.24
CA ASP A 335 -30.70 7.42 16.41
C ASP A 335 -31.27 7.92 15.07
N ASP A 336 -30.97 7.21 13.98
CA ASP A 336 -31.95 6.32 13.31
C ASP A 336 -31.42 5.87 11.93
N LEU A 337 -31.44 4.56 11.70
CA LEU A 337 -31.99 3.91 10.49
C LEU A 337 -31.74 2.41 10.57
N THR A 338 -32.77 1.74 11.09
CA THR A 338 -32.94 0.30 11.20
C THR A 338 -32.79 -0.45 9.86
N LEU A 339 -31.99 -1.50 9.85
CA LEU A 339 -32.15 -2.64 8.95
C LEU A 339 -32.29 -3.91 9.80
N SER A 340 -33.38 -4.63 9.55
CA SER A 340 -33.87 -5.78 10.30
C SER A 340 -32.90 -6.96 10.32
N THR A 341 -32.47 -7.37 11.51
CA THR A 341 -31.99 -8.74 11.77
C THR A 341 -32.45 -9.15 13.17
N ASN A 342 -33.03 -10.34 13.27
CA ASN A 342 -33.54 -10.99 14.48
C ASN A 342 -32.82 -10.59 15.78
N ASN A 343 -33.57 -10.04 16.75
CA ASN A 343 -33.11 -9.78 18.11
C ASN A 343 -32.72 -11.10 18.79
N VAL A 344 -31.50 -11.56 18.59
CA VAL A 344 -30.92 -12.61 19.43
C VAL A 344 -30.34 -11.87 20.65
N ILE A 345 -30.73 -12.28 21.87
CA ILE A 345 -30.25 -11.71 23.13
C ILE A 345 -29.24 -12.68 23.76
N CYS A 346 -28.12 -12.16 24.24
CA CYS A 346 -27.09 -12.95 24.92
C CYS A 346 -27.61 -13.49 26.25
N LYS A 347 -27.64 -14.81 26.40
CA LYS A 347 -28.09 -15.47 27.64
C LYS A 347 -27.15 -15.28 28.85
N ARG A 348 -25.98 -14.66 28.68
CA ARG A 348 -25.01 -14.40 29.76
C ARG A 348 -25.14 -12.98 30.34
N CYS A 349 -25.44 -11.98 29.51
CA CYS A 349 -25.44 -10.57 29.90
C CYS A 349 -26.69 -9.80 29.45
N ASP A 350 -27.67 -10.48 28.86
CA ASP A 350 -28.94 -9.94 28.34
C ASP A 350 -28.79 -8.80 27.31
N SER A 351 -27.60 -8.65 26.72
CA SER A 351 -27.30 -7.64 25.70
C SER A 351 -27.62 -8.17 24.29
N LYS A 352 -27.91 -7.25 23.35
CA LYS A 352 -28.19 -7.60 21.94
C LYS A 352 -26.92 -8.16 21.29
N PHE A 353 -27.02 -9.32 20.63
CA PHE A 353 -25.90 -9.90 19.91
C PHE A 353 -25.52 -9.08 18.67
N THR A 354 -24.22 -9.10 18.33
CA THR A 354 -23.67 -8.50 17.10
C THR A 354 -23.65 -9.46 15.91
N ASP A 355 -23.74 -10.77 16.17
CA ASP A 355 -23.83 -11.86 15.18
C ASP A 355 -24.58 -13.06 15.81
N GLN A 356 -25.10 -14.01 15.01
CA GLN A 356 -26.08 -15.03 15.42
C GLN A 356 -25.67 -15.89 16.64
N ASN A 357 -24.40 -15.94 17.05
CA ASN A 357 -23.96 -16.67 18.24
C ASN A 357 -22.72 -16.06 18.97
N TRP A 358 -22.35 -14.80 18.72
CA TRP A 358 -21.16 -14.17 19.33
C TRP A 358 -21.54 -12.94 20.16
N CYS A 359 -21.26 -12.97 21.48
CA CYS A 359 -21.41 -11.81 22.34
C CYS A 359 -20.06 -11.18 22.60
N TYR A 360 -19.81 -10.03 21.95
CA TYR A 360 -18.57 -9.28 22.11
C TYR A 360 -18.19 -9.06 23.58
N ASP A 361 -19.10 -8.52 24.40
CA ASP A 361 -18.79 -8.17 25.79
C ASP A 361 -18.44 -9.39 26.65
N CYS A 362 -19.24 -10.46 26.57
CA CYS A 362 -18.98 -11.68 27.34
C CYS A 362 -17.72 -12.43 26.89
N GLU A 363 -17.39 -12.42 25.59
CA GLU A 363 -16.16 -13.05 25.10
C GLU A 363 -14.95 -12.19 25.45
N ALA A 364 -15.01 -10.87 25.30
CA ALA A 364 -13.96 -9.96 25.71
C ALA A 364 -13.65 -10.08 27.21
N GLN A 365 -14.68 -10.14 28.06
CA GLN A 365 -14.50 -10.39 29.50
C GLN A 365 -13.82 -11.74 29.76
N LYS A 366 -14.28 -12.81 29.11
CA LYS A 366 -13.69 -14.14 29.25
C LYS A 366 -12.22 -14.18 28.80
N PHE A 367 -11.87 -13.46 27.73
CA PHE A 367 -10.49 -13.31 27.30
C PHE A 367 -9.65 -12.59 28.35
N GLN A 368 -10.14 -11.47 28.91
CA GLN A 368 -9.45 -10.73 29.96
C GLN A 368 -9.18 -11.58 31.21
N GLU A 369 -10.15 -12.42 31.60
CA GLU A 369 -9.99 -13.37 32.70
C GLU A 369 -8.93 -14.46 32.41
N ASP A 370 -8.69 -14.78 31.13
CA ASP A 370 -7.74 -15.81 30.71
C ASP A 370 -6.32 -15.28 30.40
N PHE A 371 -6.14 -13.98 30.17
CA PHE A 371 -4.82 -13.39 29.88
C PHE A 371 -3.74 -13.72 30.92
N PRO A 372 -4.03 -13.79 32.23
CA PRO A 372 -3.02 -14.19 33.21
C PRO A 372 -2.59 -15.68 33.11
N ASN A 373 -3.34 -16.53 32.40
CA ASN A 373 -3.11 -17.98 32.36
C ASN A 373 -2.12 -18.41 31.27
N TRP A 374 -1.72 -17.52 30.37
CA TRP A 374 -0.78 -17.81 29.30
C TRP A 374 0.11 -16.61 28.99
N THR A 375 1.30 -16.89 28.48
CA THR A 375 2.19 -15.91 27.89
C THR A 375 3.00 -16.60 26.80
N SER A 376 3.39 -15.83 25.78
CA SER A 376 4.32 -16.28 24.75
C SER A 376 5.79 -16.06 25.12
N GLU A 377 6.07 -15.54 26.32
CA GLU A 377 7.38 -14.99 26.73
C GLU A 377 7.81 -13.78 25.85
N ASN A 378 6.89 -13.23 25.04
CA ASN A 378 7.10 -12.06 24.21
C ASN A 378 5.95 -11.07 24.42
N GLU A 379 6.20 -10.02 25.19
CA GLU A 379 5.21 -9.01 25.59
C GLU A 379 4.46 -8.42 24.39
N SER A 380 5.18 -8.10 23.31
CA SER A 380 4.55 -7.57 22.12
C SER A 380 3.60 -8.59 21.46
N LEU A 381 4.00 -9.86 21.33
CA LEU A 381 3.14 -10.90 20.73
C LEU A 381 1.90 -11.14 21.60
N ASP A 382 2.07 -11.07 22.92
CA ASP A 382 0.97 -11.14 23.87
C ASP A 382 0.00 -9.97 23.64
N GLU A 383 0.49 -8.73 23.52
CA GLU A 383 -0.34 -7.55 23.18
C GLU A 383 -1.09 -7.72 21.86
N LEU A 384 -0.46 -8.29 20.83
CA LEU A 384 -1.10 -8.54 19.52
C LEU A 384 -2.27 -9.51 19.64
N ILE A 385 -2.04 -10.64 20.31
CA ILE A 385 -3.04 -11.69 20.49
C ILE A 385 -4.20 -11.15 21.34
N GLN A 386 -3.89 -10.50 22.47
CA GLN A 386 -4.88 -9.87 23.35
C GLN A 386 -5.69 -8.80 22.61
N TYR A 387 -5.04 -7.91 21.85
CA TYR A 387 -5.74 -6.91 21.04
C TYR A 387 -6.69 -7.56 20.03
N SER A 388 -6.25 -8.60 19.33
CA SER A 388 -7.08 -9.32 18.37
C SER A 388 -8.30 -9.95 19.03
N GLN A 389 -8.13 -10.55 20.21
CA GLN A 389 -9.19 -11.19 20.99
C GLN A 389 -10.21 -10.17 21.51
N LEU A 390 -9.76 -9.01 22.01
CA LEU A 390 -10.63 -7.94 22.48
C LEU A 390 -11.37 -7.23 21.35
N SER A 391 -10.83 -7.24 20.13
CA SER A 391 -11.46 -6.58 18.97
C SER A 391 -12.30 -7.52 18.09
N ALA A 392 -12.44 -8.80 18.48
CA ALA A 392 -13.07 -9.83 17.70
C ALA A 392 -14.58 -9.63 17.52
N THR A 393 -15.06 -9.64 16.28
CA THR A 393 -16.49 -9.48 15.97
C THR A 393 -17.21 -10.81 15.76
N THR A 394 -16.47 -11.90 15.57
CA THR A 394 -16.95 -13.28 15.34
C THR A 394 -15.99 -14.28 15.99
N ASN A 395 -16.36 -15.57 16.00
CA ASN A 395 -15.56 -16.64 16.62
C ASN A 395 -14.27 -17.02 15.87
N ASP A 396 -14.05 -16.49 14.66
CA ASP A 396 -12.94 -16.80 13.76
C ASP A 396 -12.10 -15.57 13.35
N THR A 397 -12.39 -14.39 13.91
CA THR A 397 -11.73 -13.10 13.55
C THR A 397 -10.58 -12.69 14.47
N TYR A 398 -10.08 -13.58 15.32
CA TYR A 398 -8.98 -13.32 16.26
C TYR A 398 -7.93 -14.43 16.27
N PHE A 399 -6.79 -14.18 16.92
CA PHE A 399 -5.71 -15.16 17.04
C PHE A 399 -5.74 -15.87 18.39
N GLU A 400 -5.45 -17.17 18.40
CA GLU A 400 -5.24 -17.96 19.61
C GLU A 400 -3.74 -18.09 19.93
N TRP A 401 -3.39 -18.02 21.22
CA TRP A 401 -2.15 -18.61 21.70
C TRP A 401 -2.37 -20.10 21.92
N ILE A 402 -1.68 -20.94 21.14
CA ILE A 402 -1.87 -22.39 21.14
C ILE A 402 -0.63 -23.03 21.78
N ASN A 403 -0.83 -23.76 22.87
CA ASN A 403 0.26 -24.50 23.50
C ASN A 403 0.83 -25.54 22.52
N PHE A 404 2.15 -25.57 22.36
CA PHE A 404 2.82 -26.43 21.38
C PHE A 404 2.55 -27.91 21.59
N ASN A 405 2.27 -28.33 22.83
CA ASN A 405 1.91 -29.71 23.16
C ASN A 405 0.55 -30.16 22.58
N ARG A 406 -0.24 -29.24 22.01
CA ARG A 406 -1.51 -29.53 21.33
C ARG A 406 -1.31 -29.94 19.87
N PHE A 407 -0.07 -30.01 19.39
CA PHE A 407 0.28 -30.49 18.06
C PHE A 407 0.92 -31.89 18.12
N ASN A 408 0.48 -32.79 17.24
CA ASN A 408 1.15 -34.07 16.99
C ASN A 408 1.42 -34.27 15.50
N ASN A 409 2.16 -35.33 15.17
CA ASN A 409 2.56 -35.68 13.79
C ASN A 409 3.18 -34.49 13.04
N ILE A 410 4.12 -33.81 13.69
CA ILE A 410 4.84 -32.67 13.10
C ILE A 410 5.85 -33.20 12.08
N GLU A 411 5.60 -32.94 10.79
CA GLU A 411 6.43 -33.39 9.68
C GLU A 411 6.95 -32.19 8.88
N ASN A 412 8.25 -32.17 8.56
CA ASN A 412 8.84 -31.10 7.78
C ASN A 412 8.42 -31.19 6.30
N MET A 413 7.98 -30.07 5.73
CA MET A 413 7.81 -29.94 4.29
C MET A 413 9.12 -29.44 3.68
N GLN A 414 9.80 -30.29 2.90
CA GLN A 414 11.01 -29.89 2.18
C GLN A 414 10.73 -28.66 1.30
N SER A 415 11.36 -27.54 1.65
CA SER A 415 11.27 -26.27 0.93
C SER A 415 12.63 -25.57 1.01
N LEU A 416 13.13 -25.09 -0.13
CA LEU A 416 14.48 -24.52 -0.27
C LEU A 416 14.65 -23.15 0.42
N TYR A 417 13.56 -22.49 0.83
CA TYR A 417 13.59 -21.09 1.30
C TYR A 417 12.86 -20.84 2.62
N TYR A 418 11.94 -21.72 3.03
CA TYR A 418 11.06 -21.52 4.18
C TYR A 418 10.87 -22.80 4.96
N GLU A 419 10.86 -22.70 6.28
CA GLU A 419 10.61 -23.84 7.17
C GLU A 419 9.11 -23.96 7.45
N PHE A 420 8.47 -24.88 6.73
CA PHE A 420 7.09 -25.26 6.91
C PHE A 420 7.01 -26.67 7.47
N TYR A 421 6.03 -26.89 8.35
CA TYR A 421 5.72 -28.19 8.91
C TYR A 421 4.22 -28.44 8.77
N THR A 422 3.83 -29.66 8.45
CA THR A 422 2.45 -30.11 8.68
C THR A 422 2.35 -30.65 10.10
N ALA A 423 1.23 -30.38 10.77
CA ALA A 423 0.92 -30.99 12.05
C ALA A 423 -0.58 -31.25 12.15
N ILE A 424 -0.98 -32.06 13.12
CA ILE A 424 -2.38 -32.19 13.52
C ILE A 424 -2.56 -31.38 14.81
N TRP A 425 -3.47 -30.42 14.79
CA TRP A 425 -3.90 -29.69 15.98
C TRP A 425 -5.02 -30.47 16.65
N LEU A 426 -4.79 -30.99 17.86
CA LEU A 426 -5.70 -31.90 18.55
C LEU A 426 -7.06 -31.29 18.89
N ASP A 427 -7.08 -29.99 19.16
CA ASP A 427 -8.29 -29.28 19.58
C ASP A 427 -9.11 -28.79 18.38
N GLY A 428 -8.43 -28.23 17.39
CA GLY A 428 -9.05 -27.49 16.29
C GLY A 428 -9.65 -26.14 16.71
N SER A 429 -10.20 -25.41 15.75
CA SER A 429 -10.78 -24.09 15.98
C SER A 429 -12.13 -24.18 16.69
N LYS A 430 -12.56 -23.10 17.36
CA LYS A 430 -13.92 -23.01 17.91
C LYS A 430 -14.94 -22.92 16.78
N GLU A 431 -16.05 -23.63 16.90
CA GLU A 431 -17.06 -23.71 15.84
C GLU A 431 -18.45 -23.28 16.36
N LEU A 432 -18.97 -23.98 17.38
CA LEU A 432 -20.33 -23.77 17.87
C LEU A 432 -20.34 -23.55 19.38
N TRP A 433 -21.22 -22.65 19.83
CA TRP A 433 -21.44 -22.42 21.25
C TRP A 433 -22.37 -23.51 21.82
N ASP A 434 -21.90 -24.24 22.83
CA ASP A 434 -22.72 -25.21 23.55
C ASP A 434 -23.40 -24.53 24.76
N ASN A 435 -24.73 -24.37 24.66
CA ASN A 435 -25.55 -23.77 25.69
C ASN A 435 -25.61 -24.58 27.00
N LYS A 436 -25.33 -25.90 26.97
CA LYS A 436 -25.37 -26.74 28.18
C LYS A 436 -24.09 -26.62 28.98
N SER A 437 -22.94 -26.74 28.31
CA SER A 437 -21.63 -26.61 28.96
C SER A 437 -21.18 -25.17 29.15
N GLN A 438 -21.84 -24.20 28.50
CA GLN A 438 -21.42 -22.80 28.45
C GLN A 438 -19.97 -22.66 27.97
N GLN A 439 -19.60 -23.45 26.96
CA GLN A 439 -18.28 -23.44 26.34
C GLN A 439 -18.41 -23.57 24.82
N TRP A 440 -17.37 -23.13 24.11
CA TRP A 440 -17.26 -23.35 22.67
C TRP A 440 -16.84 -24.79 22.40
N ALA A 441 -17.63 -25.51 21.62
CA ALA A 441 -17.21 -26.75 21.00
C ALA A 441 -16.10 -26.44 19.98
N ARG A 442 -15.07 -27.28 19.97
CA ARG A 442 -13.98 -27.21 18.99
C ARG A 442 -14.16 -28.28 17.93
N THR A 443 -13.63 -28.01 16.73
CA THR A 443 -13.75 -28.91 15.57
C THR A 443 -13.10 -30.29 15.78
N GLY A 444 -12.24 -30.43 16.80
CA GLY A 444 -11.44 -31.63 17.02
C GLY A 444 -10.20 -31.69 16.15
N PRO A 445 -9.53 -32.86 16.08
CA PRO A 445 -8.25 -33.03 15.40
C PRO A 445 -8.29 -32.58 13.93
N VAL A 446 -7.54 -31.53 13.60
CA VAL A 446 -7.50 -30.95 12.25
C VAL A 446 -6.06 -30.80 11.76
N LYS A 447 -5.83 -31.09 10.48
CA LYS A 447 -4.52 -30.88 9.85
C LYS A 447 -4.26 -29.39 9.65
N ILE A 448 -3.08 -28.92 10.04
CA ILE A 448 -2.65 -27.52 9.94
C ILE A 448 -1.24 -27.41 9.37
N ILE A 449 -0.84 -26.17 9.06
CA ILE A 449 0.53 -25.81 8.69
C ILE A 449 1.13 -24.95 9.82
N LEU A 450 2.30 -25.36 10.31
CA LEU A 450 3.17 -24.53 11.14
C LEU A 450 4.22 -23.87 10.25
N ARG A 451 4.25 -22.54 10.23
CA ARG A 451 5.31 -21.78 9.55
C ARG A 451 6.22 -21.15 10.58
N ARG A 452 7.51 -21.49 10.57
CA ARG A 452 8.48 -20.88 11.50
C ARG A 452 8.65 -19.40 11.23
N LEU A 453 8.67 -18.60 12.30
CA LEU A 453 8.96 -17.18 12.28
C LEU A 453 10.46 -16.97 12.47
N LYS A 454 11.13 -16.39 11.47
CA LYS A 454 12.55 -16.03 11.55
C LYS A 454 12.78 -14.74 12.34
N TYR A 455 11.79 -13.84 12.34
CA TYR A 455 11.81 -12.57 13.08
C TYR A 455 10.41 -12.30 13.67
N LEU A 456 10.35 -11.99 14.97
CA LEU A 456 9.11 -11.65 15.67
C LEU A 456 9.00 -10.13 15.75
N THR A 457 8.47 -9.47 14.72
CA THR A 457 8.15 -8.04 14.82
C THR A 457 6.63 -7.91 14.63
N ILE A 458 5.95 -7.51 15.70
CA ILE A 458 4.49 -7.64 15.83
C ILE A 458 3.71 -6.87 14.79
N ASN A 459 4.21 -5.71 14.38
CA ASN A 459 3.51 -4.95 13.35
C ASN A 459 3.64 -5.62 11.96
N ILE A 460 4.63 -6.51 11.73
CA ILE A 460 4.73 -7.35 10.52
C ILE A 460 3.69 -8.45 10.58
N LEU A 461 3.55 -9.08 11.75
CA LEU A 461 2.54 -10.09 12.00
C LEU A 461 1.13 -9.51 11.85
N LYS A 462 0.87 -8.33 12.42
CA LYS A 462 -0.40 -7.62 12.28
C LYS A 462 -0.74 -7.33 10.81
N LEU A 463 0.21 -6.75 10.07
CA LEU A 463 0.01 -6.38 8.66
C LEU A 463 -0.06 -7.61 7.74
N TYR A 464 0.75 -8.64 7.99
CA TYR A 464 0.73 -9.92 7.28
C TYR A 464 -0.59 -10.68 7.52
N LEU A 465 -1.13 -10.65 8.75
CA LEU A 465 -2.35 -11.37 9.10
C LEU A 465 -3.61 -10.61 8.69
N GLU A 466 -3.62 -9.27 8.72
CA GLU A 466 -4.67 -8.45 8.09
C GLU A 466 -4.75 -8.68 6.57
N LEU A 467 -3.61 -8.92 5.90
CA LEU A 467 -3.56 -9.25 4.47
C LEU A 467 -3.89 -10.72 4.17
N LYS A 468 -3.60 -11.66 5.09
CA LYS A 468 -3.76 -13.11 4.88
C LYS A 468 -5.07 -13.72 5.38
N ASN A 469 -5.77 -13.09 6.33
CA ASN A 469 -7.13 -13.50 6.70
C ASN A 469 -8.14 -13.41 5.53
N ILE A 470 -7.71 -12.90 4.36
CA ILE A 470 -8.49 -12.88 3.11
C ILE A 470 -8.23 -14.14 2.24
N ILE A 471 -7.11 -14.85 2.40
CA ILE A 471 -6.68 -15.94 1.47
C ILE A 471 -6.46 -17.30 2.17
N ILE A 472 -5.85 -17.34 3.36
CA ILE A 472 -5.66 -18.58 4.15
C ILE A 472 -5.89 -18.22 5.63
N CYS A 473 -6.87 -18.86 6.26
CA CYS A 473 -7.21 -18.66 7.67
C CYS A 473 -6.00 -18.92 8.58
N CYS A 474 -5.68 -17.94 9.42
CA CYS A 474 -4.67 -18.05 10.47
C CYS A 474 -5.36 -18.26 11.82
N TYR A 475 -5.09 -19.39 12.46
CA TYR A 475 -5.67 -19.72 13.76
C TYR A 475 -4.94 -19.02 14.91
N GLY A 476 -3.64 -18.74 14.76
CA GLY A 476 -2.87 -18.05 15.79
C GLY A 476 -1.41 -18.47 15.82
N PHE A 477 -0.87 -18.57 17.02
CA PHE A 477 0.57 -18.68 17.26
C PHE A 477 0.93 -19.76 18.26
N THR A 478 2.15 -20.25 18.17
CA THR A 478 2.72 -21.19 19.15
C THR A 478 4.24 -20.99 19.26
N GLN A 479 4.84 -21.44 20.36
CA GLN A 479 6.28 -21.50 20.53
C GLN A 479 6.67 -22.92 20.92
N ASP A 480 7.63 -23.48 20.19
CA ASP A 480 8.26 -24.74 20.58
C ASP A 480 9.10 -24.50 21.86
N PRO A 481 8.76 -25.14 23.00
CA PRO A 481 9.43 -24.90 24.26
C PRO A 481 10.90 -25.36 24.23
N THR A 482 11.27 -26.27 23.32
CA THR A 482 12.62 -26.82 23.20
C THR A 482 13.53 -25.89 22.39
N THR A 483 13.06 -25.46 21.21
CA THR A 483 13.85 -24.63 20.30
C THR A 483 13.65 -23.13 20.51
N LYS A 484 12.70 -22.75 21.37
CA LYS A 484 12.22 -21.36 21.57
C LYS A 484 11.81 -20.67 20.27
N SER A 485 11.52 -21.46 19.23
CA SER A 485 11.12 -20.95 17.92
C SER A 485 9.61 -20.72 17.90
N TYR A 486 9.21 -19.57 17.37
CA TYR A 486 7.81 -19.22 17.19
C TYR A 486 7.30 -19.69 15.84
N TYR A 487 6.03 -20.07 15.79
CA TYR A 487 5.35 -20.54 14.59
C TYR A 487 3.99 -19.85 14.44
N ILE A 488 3.61 -19.57 13.18
CA ILE A 488 2.24 -19.24 12.81
C ILE A 488 1.49 -20.54 12.51
N VAL A 489 0.26 -20.67 13.03
CA VAL A 489 -0.64 -21.81 12.83
C VAL A 489 -1.68 -21.46 11.76
N LEU A 490 -1.61 -22.14 10.61
CA LEU A 490 -2.42 -21.84 9.41
C LEU A 490 -3.31 -23.02 9.03
N LYS A 491 -4.48 -22.75 8.45
CA LYS A 491 -5.37 -23.76 7.88
C LYS A 491 -4.69 -24.55 6.75
N TYR A 492 -4.80 -25.87 6.79
CA TYR A 492 -4.36 -26.75 5.72
C TYR A 492 -5.34 -26.72 4.55
N ALA A 493 -4.89 -26.34 3.36
CA ALA A 493 -5.70 -26.34 2.14
C ALA A 493 -5.46 -27.64 1.34
N SER A 494 -6.50 -28.46 1.20
CA SER A 494 -6.43 -29.79 0.54
C SER A 494 -6.39 -29.74 -1.00
N GLY A 495 -6.54 -28.57 -1.61
CA GLY A 495 -6.66 -28.38 -3.07
C GLY A 495 -5.36 -28.34 -3.89
N GLY A 496 -4.21 -28.75 -3.33
CA GLY A 496 -2.93 -28.74 -4.05
C GLY A 496 -1.77 -28.22 -3.23
N THR A 497 -0.54 -28.53 -3.65
CA THR A 497 0.67 -28.25 -2.86
C THR A 497 0.93 -26.75 -2.71
N LEU A 498 1.66 -26.36 -1.66
CA LEU A 498 2.23 -25.02 -1.50
C LEU A 498 3.04 -24.58 -2.75
N GLN A 499 3.50 -25.52 -3.58
CA GLN A 499 4.15 -25.30 -4.87
C GLN A 499 3.21 -24.76 -5.96
N GLN A 500 1.93 -25.15 -5.96
CA GLN A 500 0.89 -24.59 -6.84
C GLN A 500 0.44 -23.20 -6.37
N TYR A 501 0.42 -22.97 -5.05
CA TYR A 501 0.23 -21.62 -4.49
C TYR A 501 1.49 -20.74 -4.63
N ASN A 502 2.69 -21.33 -4.68
CA ASN A 502 3.93 -20.61 -4.99
C ASN A 502 4.01 -20.14 -6.45
N ASN A 503 3.24 -20.74 -7.37
CA ASN A 503 3.08 -20.20 -8.73
C ASN A 503 2.24 -18.91 -8.75
N ILE A 504 1.40 -18.68 -7.74
CA ILE A 504 0.74 -17.38 -7.48
C ILE A 504 1.73 -16.43 -6.77
N LEU A 505 2.69 -16.95 -6.00
CA LEU A 505 3.80 -16.22 -5.38
C LEU A 505 5.03 -16.05 -6.29
N LYS A 506 4.92 -16.27 -7.62
CA LYS A 506 5.92 -15.80 -8.58
C LYS A 506 5.84 -14.27 -8.72
N ILE A 507 6.18 -13.57 -7.65
CA ILE A 507 6.88 -12.29 -7.75
C ILE A 507 8.35 -12.69 -7.74
N ASN A 508 8.91 -12.90 -8.92
CA ASN A 508 10.34 -13.10 -9.09
C ASN A 508 11.05 -11.89 -8.48
N PHE A 509 11.75 -12.11 -7.37
CA PHE A 509 12.76 -11.20 -6.88
C PHE A 509 13.99 -11.33 -7.79
N HIS A 510 14.08 -10.41 -8.75
CA HIS A 510 15.33 -9.97 -9.34
C HIS A 510 15.38 -8.44 -9.33
#